data_AF-A0AAE4CX19-F1
#
_entry.id   AF-A0AAE4CX19-F1
#
_cell.length_a   1.000
_cell.length_b   1.000
_cell.length_c   1.000
_cell.angle_alpha   90.00
_cell.angle_beta   90.00
_cell.angle_gamma   90.00
#
_symmetry.space_group_name_H-M   'P 1'
#
loop_
_entity.id
_entity.type
_entity.pdbx_description
1 polymer ?
#
loop_
_entity_poly.entity_id
_entity_poly.type
_entity_poly.pdbx_seq_one_letter_code
_entity_poly.pdbx_strand_id
1 'polypeptide(L)'
;MDLDLLIATHRRPIERHLRRYVGDAGLAEDLAQEVFLRAWLHAPRDVSDERQRAWLFRVARNAAIDQLRARRPHDDAALLDDLAAANAAPVEDHDERLAIEAALAQLPARERALVTLQFAGFGPTDAARLLQTTPEAARKRLTRARERFRIVYAGLRPADEPPLVLLVARDEQPEIYEQWLGGGELRVRRVTPEDASRQLATAHALVLTGDTHDIHPAVYGQPIRAARNPRLEADVTDLGVLREALATRMPVLGICRGHQLINIARGGTLHQDLSEIGHRDDHSGGTHAIGTAAGTLSRRILGARAAVPTLHHQAVDRLGRGLTVTSTASDGLIEAVEDPRLPFAVGVQWHAELPEASDAGRRLRDGLVEAAHAHAGIQPLAA
;
A
#
# COMPACT_ATOMS: atom_id res chain seq x y z
N MET A 1 -27.93 4.35 14.02
CA MET A 1 -27.25 3.64 15.12
C MET A 1 -27.41 4.43 16.40
N ASP A 2 -27.58 3.76 17.54
CA ASP A 2 -27.57 4.39 18.88
C ASP A 2 -26.20 5.05 19.12
N LEU A 3 -26.19 6.30 19.58
CA LEU A 3 -24.95 7.05 19.77
C LEU A 3 -24.11 6.46 20.91
N ASP A 4 -24.75 5.87 21.91
CA ASP A 4 -24.04 5.19 22.99
C ASP A 4 -23.31 3.95 22.46
N LEU A 5 -23.90 3.26 21.48
CA LEU A 5 -23.25 2.17 20.75
C LEU A 5 -22.11 2.70 19.87
N LEU A 6 -22.29 3.81 19.16
CA LEU A 6 -21.23 4.46 18.38
C LEU A 6 -20.01 4.81 19.25
N ILE A 7 -20.24 5.40 20.43
CA ILE A 7 -19.19 5.77 21.39
C ILE A 7 -18.54 4.51 21.95
N ALA A 8 -19.32 3.53 22.41
CA ALA A 8 -18.79 2.29 22.97
C ALA A 8 -17.92 1.53 21.95
N THR A 9 -18.35 1.47 20.70
CA THR A 9 -17.64 0.80 19.61
C THR A 9 -16.38 1.55 19.17
N HIS A 10 -16.39 2.89 19.16
CA HIS A 10 -15.32 3.66 18.55
C HIS A 10 -14.40 4.42 19.52
N ARG A 11 -14.68 4.45 20.83
CA ARG A 11 -13.85 5.15 21.82
C ARG A 11 -12.38 4.74 21.76
N ARG A 12 -12.09 3.46 22.02
CA ARG A 12 -10.71 2.93 21.99
C ARG A 12 -10.03 3.08 20.62
N PRO A 13 -10.70 2.77 19.48
CA PRO A 13 -10.14 3.05 18.16
C PRO A 13 -9.79 4.52 17.90
N ILE A 14 -10.64 5.46 18.34
CA ILE A 14 -10.43 6.90 18.15
C ILE A 14 -9.33 7.43 19.07
N GLU A 15 -9.30 7.05 20.34
CA GLU A 15 -8.21 7.39 21.27
C GLU A 15 -6.86 6.89 20.75
N ARG A 16 -6.79 5.62 20.31
CA ARG A 16 -5.58 5.07 19.69
C ARG A 16 -5.21 5.81 18.42
N HIS A 17 -6.19 6.23 17.63
CA HIS A 17 -5.97 7.02 16.42
C HIS A 17 -5.42 8.41 16.75
N LEU A 18 -6.01 9.12 17.70
CA LEU A 18 -5.60 10.45 18.16
C LEU A 18 -4.23 10.44 18.84
N ARG A 19 -3.97 9.43 19.67
CA ARG A 19 -2.68 9.26 20.35
C ARG A 19 -1.51 9.16 19.39
N ARG A 20 -1.72 8.57 18.21
CA ARG A 20 -0.71 8.59 17.14
C ARG A 20 -0.39 10.04 16.76
N TYR A 21 -1.39 10.87 16.51
CA TYR A 21 -1.17 12.28 16.15
C TYR A 21 -0.54 13.12 17.27
N VAL A 22 -1.00 13.01 18.51
CA VAL A 22 -0.60 13.96 19.57
C VAL A 22 0.49 13.44 20.53
N GLY A 23 0.82 12.15 20.48
CA GLY A 23 1.84 11.51 21.32
C GLY A 23 1.50 11.40 22.81
N ASP A 24 0.53 12.17 23.30
CA ASP A 24 0.11 12.26 24.70
C ASP A 24 -1.22 11.53 24.93
N ALA A 25 -1.25 10.62 25.90
CA ALA A 25 -2.42 9.78 26.17
C ALA A 25 -3.59 10.58 26.78
N GLY A 26 -3.32 11.55 27.66
CA GLY A 26 -4.36 12.37 28.28
C GLY A 26 -4.98 13.32 27.27
N LEU A 27 -4.16 13.98 26.45
CA LEU A 27 -4.65 14.84 25.38
C LEU A 27 -5.42 14.06 24.31
N ALA A 28 -5.02 12.83 24.01
CA ALA A 28 -5.76 11.97 23.09
C ALA A 28 -7.14 11.60 23.63
N GLU A 29 -7.27 11.39 24.94
CA GLU A 29 -8.54 11.16 25.61
C GLU A 29 -9.42 12.41 25.57
N ASP A 30 -8.87 13.59 25.89
CA ASP A 30 -9.59 14.88 25.82
C ASP A 30 -10.11 15.16 24.40
N LEU A 31 -9.27 14.96 23.39
CA LEU A 31 -9.66 15.11 21.99
C LEU A 31 -10.69 14.06 21.58
N ALA A 32 -10.61 12.83 22.10
CA ALA A 32 -11.62 11.80 21.81
C ALA A 32 -12.98 12.24 22.35
N GLN A 33 -13.03 12.78 23.58
CA GLN A 33 -14.24 13.34 24.15
C GLN A 33 -14.80 14.47 23.28
N GLU A 34 -13.95 15.38 22.81
CA GLU A 34 -14.36 16.46 21.90
C GLU A 34 -14.92 15.90 20.57
N VAL A 35 -14.30 14.86 20.00
CA VAL A 35 -14.77 14.20 18.78
C VAL A 35 -16.15 13.61 18.97
N PHE A 36 -16.39 12.92 20.08
CA PHE A 36 -17.71 12.36 20.39
C PHE A 36 -18.74 13.44 20.72
N LEU A 37 -18.34 14.56 21.32
CA LEU A 37 -19.21 15.72 21.48
C LEU A 37 -19.62 16.32 20.13
N ARG A 38 -18.65 16.50 19.21
CA ARG A 38 -18.92 16.95 17.83
C ARG A 38 -19.79 15.93 17.08
N ALA A 39 -19.62 14.64 17.35
CA ALA A 39 -20.48 13.58 16.83
C ALA A 39 -21.92 13.69 17.35
N TRP A 40 -22.10 13.94 18.65
CA TRP A 40 -23.42 14.15 19.23
C TRP A 40 -24.17 15.30 18.53
N LEU A 41 -23.47 16.40 18.24
CA LEU A 41 -24.03 17.59 17.60
C LEU A 41 -24.25 17.46 16.09
N HIS A 42 -23.32 16.82 15.38
CA HIS A 42 -23.19 16.98 13.93
C HIS A 42 -23.01 15.68 13.16
N ALA A 43 -23.02 14.51 13.81
CA ALA A 43 -22.86 13.25 13.09
C ALA A 43 -24.04 13.04 12.11
N PRO A 44 -23.76 12.64 10.87
CA PRO A 44 -24.79 12.29 9.90
C PRO A 44 -25.55 11.03 10.40
N ARG A 45 -26.86 11.15 10.63
CA ARG A 45 -27.67 10.09 11.27
C ARG A 45 -28.23 9.06 10.27
N ASP A 46 -28.38 9.44 9.01
CA ASP A 46 -29.00 8.63 7.95
C ASP A 46 -27.98 8.12 6.92
N VAL A 47 -26.79 7.73 7.38
CA VAL A 47 -25.74 7.16 6.52
C VAL A 47 -25.30 5.81 7.08
N SER A 48 -24.69 4.99 6.23
CA SER A 48 -24.16 3.68 6.66
C SER A 48 -23.16 3.82 7.81
N ASP A 49 -23.05 2.78 8.63
CA ASP A 49 -22.12 2.73 9.76
C ASP A 49 -20.66 2.99 9.31
N GLU A 50 -20.28 2.50 8.13
CA GLU A 50 -18.99 2.80 7.50
C GLU A 50 -18.78 4.30 7.25
N ARG A 51 -19.79 5.00 6.71
CA ARG A 51 -19.72 6.45 6.47
C ARG A 51 -19.71 7.25 7.77
N GLN A 52 -20.44 6.80 8.79
CA GLN A 52 -20.39 7.38 10.14
C GLN A 52 -19.00 7.21 10.76
N ARG A 53 -18.41 6.02 10.64
CA ARG A 53 -17.05 5.74 11.09
C ARG A 53 -16.03 6.61 10.36
N ALA A 54 -16.08 6.68 9.03
CA ALA A 54 -15.17 7.53 8.26
C ALA A 54 -15.29 9.02 8.62
N TRP A 55 -16.51 9.49 8.91
CA TRP A 55 -16.74 10.84 9.41
C TRP A 55 -16.08 11.06 10.78
N LEU A 56 -16.26 10.14 11.74
CA LEU A 56 -15.64 10.24 13.08
C LEU A 56 -14.11 10.33 13.01
N PHE A 57 -13.47 9.43 12.26
CA PHE A 57 -12.02 9.42 12.12
C PHE A 57 -11.50 10.70 11.43
N ARG A 58 -12.27 11.27 10.50
CA ARG A 58 -11.95 12.55 9.88
C ARG A 58 -12.03 13.71 10.89
N VAL A 59 -13.06 13.73 11.73
CA VAL A 59 -13.22 14.75 12.79
C VAL A 59 -12.10 14.63 13.82
N ALA A 60 -11.77 13.42 14.25
CA ALA A 60 -10.64 13.16 15.14
C ALA A 60 -9.32 13.68 14.59
N ARG A 61 -9.00 13.33 13.34
CA ARG A 61 -7.81 13.84 12.66
C ARG A 61 -7.77 15.37 12.58
N ASN A 62 -8.88 16.02 12.25
CA ASN A 62 -8.92 17.49 12.19
C ASN A 62 -8.73 18.12 13.58
N ALA A 63 -9.37 17.57 14.62
CA ALA A 63 -9.23 18.07 15.99
C ALA A 63 -7.78 17.97 16.48
N ALA A 64 -7.09 16.86 16.19
CA ALA A 64 -5.67 16.72 16.47
C ALA A 64 -4.82 17.77 15.73
N ILE A 65 -5.07 18.01 14.44
CA ILE A 65 -4.35 19.02 13.64
C ILE A 65 -4.56 20.44 14.21
N ASP A 66 -5.80 20.79 14.55
CA ASP A 66 -6.12 22.11 15.10
C ASP A 66 -5.44 22.33 16.46
N GLN A 67 -5.44 21.30 17.30
CA GLN A 67 -4.78 21.33 18.61
C GLN A 67 -3.26 21.49 18.50
N LEU A 68 -2.63 20.81 17.54
CA LEU A 68 -1.19 20.93 17.29
C LEU A 68 -0.81 22.34 16.84
N ARG A 69 -1.62 22.98 16.01
CA ARG A 69 -1.43 24.39 15.61
C ARG A 69 -1.63 25.37 16.75
N ALA A 70 -2.63 25.13 17.60
CA ALA A 70 -2.92 26.00 18.72
C ALA A 70 -1.80 25.99 19.79
N ARG A 71 -1.12 24.85 19.98
CA ARG A 71 -0.06 24.70 20.98
C ARG A 71 1.20 25.51 20.69
N ARG A 72 1.56 25.77 19.42
CA ARG A 72 2.77 26.53 19.07
C ARG A 72 2.58 27.32 17.77
N PRO A 73 2.18 28.60 17.84
CA PRO A 73 1.89 29.42 16.66
C PRO A 73 3.08 29.71 15.72
N HIS A 74 4.34 29.37 16.07
CA HIS A 74 5.52 29.86 15.35
C HIS A 74 6.75 28.94 15.24
N ASP A 75 6.67 27.65 15.60
CA ASP A 75 7.81 26.73 15.41
C ASP A 75 7.39 25.42 14.75
N ASP A 76 7.10 25.52 13.45
CA ASP A 76 6.71 24.38 12.63
C ASP A 76 7.80 23.31 12.61
N ALA A 77 9.09 23.66 12.69
CA ALA A 77 10.19 22.70 12.62
C ALA A 77 10.25 21.79 13.85
N ALA A 78 10.19 22.36 15.07
CA ALA A 78 10.18 21.55 16.29
C ALA A 78 8.90 20.70 16.43
N LEU A 79 7.75 21.23 15.99
CA LEU A 79 6.49 20.47 15.96
C LEU A 79 6.59 19.25 15.02
N LEU A 80 7.26 19.39 13.88
CA LEU A 80 7.48 18.31 12.93
C LEU A 80 8.35 17.20 13.51
N ASP A 81 9.45 17.56 14.18
CA ASP A 81 10.36 16.58 14.81
C ASP A 81 9.66 15.80 15.94
N ASP A 82 8.88 16.49 16.80
CA ASP A 82 8.08 15.87 17.86
C ASP A 82 7.01 14.91 17.29
N LEU A 83 6.35 15.29 16.18
CA LEU A 83 5.35 14.46 15.49
C LEU A 83 5.96 13.21 14.85
N ALA A 84 7.16 13.34 14.29
CA ALA A 84 7.93 12.22 13.75
C ALA A 84 8.23 11.21 14.85
N ALA A 85 8.70 11.69 16.01
CA ALA A 85 9.05 10.87 17.15
C ALA A 85 7.84 10.15 17.76
N ALA A 86 6.68 10.83 17.84
CA ALA A 86 5.45 10.26 18.40
C ALA A 86 4.75 9.22 17.50
N ASN A 87 4.91 9.36 16.17
CA ASN A 87 4.26 8.51 15.18
C ASN A 87 5.19 7.51 14.50
N ALA A 88 6.49 7.52 14.81
CA ALA A 88 7.37 6.47 14.37
C ALA A 88 6.69 5.16 14.79
N ALA A 89 6.30 4.34 13.79
CA ALA A 89 6.14 2.92 14.04
C ALA A 89 7.39 2.49 14.81
N PRO A 90 7.31 1.55 15.77
CA PRO A 90 8.51 1.11 16.46
C PRO A 90 9.46 0.59 15.38
N VAL A 91 10.40 1.43 14.96
CA VAL A 91 11.54 1.02 14.17
C VAL A 91 12.34 0.29 15.24
N GLU A 92 12.12 -1.02 15.31
CA GLU A 92 12.71 -1.89 16.33
C GLU A 92 14.24 -1.82 16.29
N ASP A 93 14.79 -1.37 15.16
CA ASP A 93 16.20 -1.21 14.86
C ASP A 93 16.68 0.25 15.05
N HIS A 94 17.63 0.44 15.97
CA HIS A 94 18.23 1.73 16.27
C HIS A 94 18.98 2.31 15.06
N ASP A 95 19.63 1.45 14.26
CA ASP A 95 20.44 1.88 13.12
C ASP A 95 19.56 2.36 11.96
N GLU A 96 18.43 1.68 11.71
CA GLU A 96 17.43 2.13 10.73
C GLU A 96 16.88 3.51 11.09
N ARG A 97 16.63 3.76 12.39
CA ARG A 97 16.16 5.07 12.88
C ARG A 97 17.22 6.16 12.68
N LEU A 98 18.47 5.90 13.03
CA LEU A 98 19.58 6.84 12.81
C LEU A 98 19.76 7.17 11.33
N ALA A 99 19.65 6.17 10.45
CA ALA A 99 19.72 6.36 9.00
C ALA A 99 18.56 7.23 8.48
N ILE A 100 17.34 7.04 8.99
CA ILE A 100 16.18 7.89 8.65
C ILE A 100 16.41 9.33 9.10
N GLU A 101 16.82 9.55 10.34
CA GLU A 101 17.08 10.90 10.89
C GLU A 101 18.19 11.61 10.10
N ALA A 102 19.29 10.91 9.81
CA ALA A 102 20.40 11.43 9.00
C ALA A 102 19.98 11.71 7.54
N ALA A 103 19.11 10.87 6.95
CA ALA A 103 18.58 11.11 5.62
C ALA A 103 17.68 12.36 5.60
N LEU A 104 16.74 12.47 6.55
CA LEU A 104 15.86 13.63 6.72
C LEU A 104 16.65 14.93 6.85
N ALA A 105 17.73 14.92 7.64
CA ALA A 105 18.58 16.10 7.85
C ALA A 105 19.19 16.66 6.56
N GLN A 106 19.42 15.83 5.54
CA GLN A 106 19.97 16.24 4.25
C GLN A 106 18.94 16.78 3.25
N LEU A 107 17.64 16.70 3.56
CA LEU A 107 16.60 17.31 2.72
C LEU A 107 16.48 18.83 2.99
N PRO A 108 16.13 19.62 1.96
CA PRO A 108 15.68 21.00 2.14
C PRO A 108 14.54 21.09 3.16
N ALA A 109 14.52 22.12 4.01
CA ALA A 109 13.58 22.24 5.14
C ALA A 109 12.10 21.98 4.79
N ARG A 110 11.63 22.51 3.65
CA ARG A 110 10.25 22.32 3.17
C ARG A 110 9.95 20.89 2.68
N GLU A 111 10.96 20.21 2.14
CA GLU A 111 10.87 18.81 1.72
C GLU A 111 10.94 17.88 2.92
N ARG A 112 11.88 18.14 3.84
CA ARG A 112 11.99 17.45 5.13
C ARG A 112 10.66 17.48 5.87
N ALA A 113 10.05 18.66 6.02
CA ALA A 113 8.75 18.81 6.66
C ALA A 113 7.66 17.90 6.06
N LEU A 114 7.59 17.80 4.73
CA LEU A 114 6.61 16.95 4.05
C LEU A 114 6.84 15.46 4.31
N VAL A 115 8.10 15.01 4.26
CA VAL A 115 8.46 13.60 4.49
C VAL A 115 8.27 13.24 5.96
N THR A 116 8.64 14.12 6.88
CA THR A 116 8.41 13.97 8.32
C THR A 116 6.92 13.82 8.63
N LEU A 117 6.06 14.68 8.04
CA LEU A 117 4.61 14.57 8.20
C LEU A 117 4.06 13.25 7.65
N GLN A 118 4.59 12.75 6.55
CA GLN A 118 4.19 11.45 6.02
C GLN A 118 4.57 10.30 6.97
N PHE A 119 5.79 10.28 7.51
CA PHE A 119 6.18 9.31 8.53
C PHE A 119 5.26 9.42 9.75
N ALA A 120 4.83 10.65 10.06
CA ALA A 120 3.85 10.92 11.09
C ALA A 120 2.39 10.57 10.71
N GLY A 121 2.14 10.11 9.48
CA GLY A 121 0.82 9.67 9.04
C GLY A 121 -0.09 10.71 8.44
N PHE A 122 0.41 11.92 8.24
CA PHE A 122 -0.34 12.98 7.62
C PHE A 122 -0.31 12.80 6.10
N GLY A 123 -1.49 12.78 5.49
CA GLY A 123 -1.61 12.74 4.04
C GLY A 123 -1.24 14.08 3.39
N PRO A 124 -1.06 14.14 2.06
CA PRO A 124 -0.67 15.37 1.36
C PRO A 124 -1.62 16.55 1.60
N THR A 125 -2.91 16.29 1.81
CA THR A 125 -3.90 17.33 2.12
C THR A 125 -3.69 17.93 3.51
N ASP A 126 -3.29 17.14 4.50
CA ASP A 126 -2.98 17.65 5.84
C ASP A 126 -1.68 18.39 5.86
N ALA A 127 -0.67 17.82 5.20
CA ALA A 127 0.61 18.47 5.07
C ALA A 127 0.46 19.81 4.34
N ALA A 128 -0.42 19.90 3.35
CA ALA A 128 -0.75 21.16 2.71
C ALA A 128 -1.37 22.18 3.67
N ARG A 129 -2.31 21.75 4.51
CA ARG A 129 -2.88 22.61 5.55
C ARG A 129 -1.79 23.06 6.53
N LEU A 130 -1.10 22.12 7.17
CA LEU A 130 -0.06 22.39 8.17
C LEU A 130 1.00 23.35 7.64
N LEU A 131 1.50 23.11 6.42
CA LEU A 131 2.54 23.91 5.78
C LEU A 131 2.02 25.12 4.98
N GLN A 132 0.73 25.47 5.15
CA GLN A 132 0.08 26.63 4.53
C GLN A 132 0.31 26.73 3.01
N THR A 133 0.12 25.62 2.31
CA THR A 133 0.29 25.48 0.86
C THR A 133 -0.94 24.82 0.23
N THR A 134 -0.99 24.75 -1.11
CA THR A 134 -2.09 24.03 -1.79
C THR A 134 -1.87 22.51 -1.75
N PRO A 135 -2.96 21.69 -1.72
CA PRO A 135 -2.86 20.23 -1.79
C PRO A 135 -2.12 19.72 -3.03
N GLU A 136 -2.21 20.42 -4.15
CA GLU A 136 -1.49 20.07 -5.37
C GLU A 136 0.01 20.34 -5.26
N ALA A 137 0.39 21.50 -4.71
CA ALA A 137 1.79 21.83 -4.48
C ALA A 137 2.45 20.88 -3.46
N ALA A 138 1.73 20.53 -2.38
CA ALA A 138 2.20 19.54 -1.40
C ALA A 138 2.43 18.16 -2.05
N ARG A 139 1.49 17.67 -2.86
CA ARG A 139 1.64 16.40 -3.60
C ARG A 139 2.86 16.40 -4.51
N LYS A 140 3.01 17.41 -5.37
CA LYS A 140 4.15 17.50 -6.30
C LYS A 140 5.49 17.56 -5.57
N ARG A 141 5.58 18.30 -4.46
CA ARG A 141 6.80 18.38 -3.65
C ARG A 141 7.08 17.09 -2.91
N LEU A 142 6.06 16.45 -2.33
CA LEU A 142 6.21 15.20 -1.59
C LEU A 142 6.79 14.09 -2.49
N THR A 143 6.34 13.98 -3.74
CA THR A 143 6.93 13.02 -4.70
C THR A 143 8.43 13.24 -4.89
N ARG A 144 8.88 14.48 -5.07
CA ARG A 144 10.30 14.82 -5.22
C ARG A 144 11.10 14.61 -3.94
N ALA A 145 10.52 15.01 -2.81
CA ALA A 145 11.13 14.84 -1.50
C ALA A 145 11.36 13.36 -1.16
N ARG A 146 10.39 12.49 -1.49
CA ARG A 146 10.54 11.03 -1.33
C ARG A 146 11.67 10.46 -2.17
N GLU A 147 11.75 10.84 -3.44
CA GLU A 147 12.83 10.39 -4.32
C GLU A 147 14.19 10.79 -3.77
N ARG A 148 14.33 12.05 -3.33
CA ARG A 148 15.56 12.55 -2.73
C ARG A 148 15.89 11.85 -1.42
N PHE A 149 14.90 11.66 -0.55
CA PHE A 149 15.05 10.92 0.70
C PHE A 149 15.56 9.50 0.42
N ARG A 150 14.97 8.78 -0.54
CA ARG A 150 15.38 7.42 -0.91
C ARG A 150 16.84 7.35 -1.33
N ILE A 151 17.28 8.26 -2.20
CA ILE A 151 18.67 8.29 -2.68
C ILE A 151 19.65 8.47 -1.52
N VAL A 152 19.35 9.40 -0.61
CA VAL A 152 20.20 9.64 0.57
C VAL A 152 20.16 8.45 1.52
N TYR A 153 18.97 7.92 1.82
CA TYR A 153 18.77 6.80 2.72
C TYR A 153 19.50 5.54 2.25
N ALA A 154 19.48 5.25 0.95
CA ALA A 154 20.20 4.12 0.36
C ALA A 154 21.72 4.16 0.62
N GLY A 155 22.32 5.36 0.66
CA GLY A 155 23.75 5.53 0.95
C GLY A 155 24.12 5.47 2.45
N LEU A 156 23.13 5.52 3.34
CA LEU A 156 23.32 5.46 4.80
C LEU A 156 23.01 4.09 5.39
N ARG A 157 22.36 3.24 4.61
CA ARG A 157 21.98 1.89 5.02
C ARG A 157 23.18 0.94 5.02
N PRO A 158 23.29 -0.01 5.97
CA PRO A 158 24.30 -1.05 5.92
C PRO A 158 24.19 -1.87 4.63
N ALA A 159 25.31 -2.07 3.93
CA ALA A 159 25.32 -2.74 2.61
C ALA A 159 25.00 -4.24 2.71
N ASP A 160 25.23 -4.85 3.87
CA ASP A 160 24.95 -6.24 4.21
C ASP A 160 23.50 -6.48 4.64
N GLU A 161 22.72 -5.42 4.84
CA GLU A 161 21.35 -5.56 5.26
C GLU A 161 20.46 -6.06 4.09
N PRO A 162 19.60 -7.09 4.30
CA PRO A 162 18.68 -7.57 3.26
C PRO A 162 17.54 -6.57 2.98
N PRO A 163 17.16 -6.33 1.72
CA PRO A 163 16.16 -5.33 1.35
C PRO A 163 14.82 -5.56 2.06
N LEU A 164 14.29 -4.47 2.62
CA LEU A 164 12.94 -4.40 3.18
C LEU A 164 11.84 -4.53 2.11
N VAL A 165 10.96 -5.51 2.25
CA VAL A 165 9.76 -5.70 1.44
C VAL A 165 8.53 -5.43 2.31
N LEU A 166 7.66 -4.52 1.86
CA LEU A 166 6.36 -4.31 2.50
C LEU A 166 5.37 -5.31 1.93
N LEU A 167 4.90 -6.19 2.81
CA LEU A 167 3.81 -7.11 2.52
C LEU A 167 2.50 -6.46 2.95
N VAL A 168 1.75 -5.96 1.98
CA VAL A 168 0.41 -5.38 2.21
C VAL A 168 -0.59 -6.51 2.14
N ALA A 169 -1.01 -6.95 3.33
CA ALA A 169 -1.99 -8.00 3.52
C ALA A 169 -3.16 -7.47 4.36
N ARG A 170 -4.39 -7.77 3.94
CA ARG A 170 -5.61 -7.31 4.61
C ARG A 170 -6.17 -8.30 5.61
N ASP A 171 -6.25 -9.58 5.23
CA ASP A 171 -6.39 -10.75 6.10
C ASP A 171 -6.50 -12.05 5.26
N GLU A 172 -6.48 -13.18 5.97
CA GLU A 172 -6.31 -14.60 5.59
C GLU A 172 -4.88 -15.03 5.24
N GLN A 173 -4.31 -15.81 6.17
CA GLN A 173 -3.03 -16.54 6.11
C GLN A 173 -1.80 -15.78 5.58
N PRO A 174 -1.51 -14.54 6.01
CA PRO A 174 -0.31 -13.81 5.58
C PRO A 174 0.99 -14.54 5.92
N GLU A 175 0.95 -15.45 6.89
CA GLU A 175 2.09 -16.28 7.29
C GLU A 175 2.62 -17.12 6.12
N ILE A 176 1.76 -17.52 5.16
CA ILE A 176 2.21 -18.27 3.98
C ILE A 176 3.05 -17.40 3.04
N TYR A 177 2.68 -16.11 2.89
CA TYR A 177 3.45 -15.15 2.12
C TYR A 177 4.76 -14.83 2.82
N GLU A 178 4.75 -14.66 4.14
CA GLU A 178 5.96 -14.43 4.94
C GLU A 178 6.92 -15.62 4.87
N GLN A 179 6.40 -16.85 4.92
CA GLN A 179 7.20 -18.07 4.73
C GLN A 179 7.77 -18.18 3.32
N TRP A 180 6.96 -17.90 2.30
CA TRP A 180 7.38 -17.95 0.90
C TRP A 180 8.46 -16.90 0.58
N LEU A 181 8.24 -15.65 1.00
CA LEU A 181 9.18 -14.54 0.81
C LEU A 181 10.39 -14.60 1.76
N GLY A 182 10.27 -15.34 2.87
CA GLY A 182 11.34 -15.54 3.84
C GLY A 182 12.53 -16.31 3.26
N GLY A 183 13.63 -16.34 4.02
CA GLY A 183 14.87 -17.01 3.60
C GLY A 183 16.17 -16.24 3.83
N GLY A 184 16.12 -15.09 4.51
CA GLY A 184 17.30 -14.28 4.85
C GLY A 184 17.73 -13.30 3.75
N GLU A 185 17.25 -13.46 2.52
CA GLU A 185 17.52 -12.55 1.40
C GLU A 185 16.61 -11.31 1.40
N LEU A 186 15.48 -11.36 2.10
CA LEU A 186 14.52 -10.26 2.24
C LEU A 186 14.19 -10.03 3.71
N ARG A 187 14.04 -8.75 4.12
CA ARG A 187 13.35 -8.38 5.35
C ARG A 187 11.88 -8.18 5.00
N VAL A 188 10.99 -9.09 5.41
CA VAL A 188 9.56 -8.95 5.14
C VAL A 188 8.89 -8.26 6.31
N ARG A 189 8.20 -7.16 6.06
CA ARG A 189 7.41 -6.44 7.07
C ARG A 189 5.96 -6.39 6.64
N ARG A 190 5.10 -7.13 7.34
CA ARG A 190 3.65 -7.05 7.18
C ARG A 190 3.17 -5.68 7.64
N VAL A 191 2.37 -5.04 6.79
CA VAL A 191 1.83 -3.71 7.06
C VAL A 191 0.37 -3.64 6.62
N THR A 192 -0.42 -2.83 7.32
CA THR A 192 -1.72 -2.40 6.80
C THR A 192 -1.50 -1.47 5.61
N PRO A 193 -2.48 -1.34 4.69
CA PRO A 193 -2.38 -0.35 3.61
C PRO A 193 -2.12 1.08 4.12
N GLU A 194 -2.73 1.45 5.25
CA GLU A 194 -2.52 2.77 5.88
C GLU A 194 -1.09 2.97 6.36
N ASP A 195 -0.48 1.94 6.96
CA ASP A 195 0.90 2.00 7.45
C ASP A 195 1.92 1.87 6.31
N ALA A 196 1.58 1.13 5.25
CA ALA A 196 2.42 0.97 4.07
C ALA A 196 2.77 2.31 3.44
N SER A 197 1.79 3.23 3.31
CA SER A 197 2.04 4.57 2.77
C SER A 197 3.10 5.35 3.57
N ARG A 198 3.24 5.10 4.87
CA ARG A 198 4.27 5.75 5.71
C ARG A 198 5.65 5.13 5.50
N GLN A 199 5.70 3.83 5.26
CA GLN A 199 6.94 3.04 5.22
C GLN A 199 7.51 2.85 3.81
N LEU A 200 6.75 3.19 2.75
CA LEU A 200 7.22 3.11 1.36
C LEU A 200 8.54 3.86 1.10
N ALA A 201 8.83 4.90 1.89
CA ALA A 201 10.06 5.68 1.74
C ALA A 201 11.32 4.87 2.08
N THR A 202 11.25 3.91 3.00
CA THR A 202 12.39 3.06 3.42
C THR A 202 12.34 1.65 2.85
N ALA A 203 11.23 1.28 2.20
CA ALA A 203 11.06 -0.02 1.58
C ALA A 203 11.80 -0.16 0.24
N HIS A 204 11.99 -1.40 -0.20
CA HIS A 204 12.70 -1.76 -1.43
C HIS A 204 11.86 -2.57 -2.41
N ALA A 205 10.75 -3.15 -1.94
CA ALA A 205 9.70 -3.67 -2.80
C ALA A 205 8.35 -3.61 -2.08
N LEU A 206 7.28 -3.69 -2.88
CA LEU A 206 5.91 -3.81 -2.41
C LEU A 206 5.30 -5.11 -2.93
N VAL A 207 4.74 -5.91 -2.04
CA VAL A 207 3.94 -7.09 -2.38
C VAL A 207 2.49 -6.85 -1.95
N LEU A 208 1.57 -6.96 -2.89
CA LEU A 208 0.12 -6.93 -2.65
C LEU A 208 -0.42 -8.36 -2.72
N THR A 209 -0.99 -8.86 -1.63
CA THR A 209 -1.50 -10.23 -1.53
C THR A 209 -2.82 -10.43 -2.27
N GLY A 210 -3.24 -11.69 -2.38
CA GLY A 210 -4.65 -12.04 -2.57
C GLY A 210 -5.52 -11.62 -1.37
N ASP A 211 -6.82 -11.77 -1.51
CA ASP A 211 -7.83 -11.54 -0.47
C ASP A 211 -9.09 -12.33 -0.85
N THR A 212 -9.91 -12.70 0.13
CA THR A 212 -11.24 -13.29 -0.08
C THR A 212 -12.30 -12.24 -0.44
N HIS A 213 -11.99 -10.95 -0.28
CA HIS A 213 -12.85 -9.84 -0.67
C HIS A 213 -12.54 -9.35 -2.08
N ASP A 214 -13.57 -9.21 -2.92
CA ASP A 214 -13.43 -8.67 -4.26
C ASP A 214 -13.12 -7.17 -4.25
N ILE A 215 -12.56 -6.68 -5.36
CA ILE A 215 -12.33 -5.25 -5.55
C ILE A 215 -13.64 -4.55 -5.89
N HIS A 216 -13.93 -3.46 -5.17
CA HIS A 216 -15.13 -2.68 -5.31
C HIS A 216 -15.26 -2.03 -6.72
N PRO A 217 -16.30 -2.36 -7.51
CA PRO A 217 -16.44 -1.93 -8.90
C PRO A 217 -16.36 -0.43 -9.18
N ALA A 218 -16.76 0.40 -8.21
CA ALA A 218 -16.64 1.86 -8.33
C ALA A 218 -15.20 2.35 -8.59
N VAL A 219 -14.16 1.63 -8.14
CA VAL A 219 -12.76 2.05 -8.37
C VAL A 219 -12.28 1.85 -9.81
N TYR A 220 -13.04 1.10 -10.62
CA TYR A 220 -12.85 0.95 -12.06
C TYR A 220 -14.09 1.33 -12.89
N GLY A 221 -15.00 2.11 -12.28
CA GLY A 221 -16.10 2.79 -12.98
C GLY A 221 -17.26 1.87 -13.38
N GLN A 222 -17.48 0.76 -12.68
CA GLN A 222 -18.59 -0.15 -12.93
C GLN A 222 -19.57 -0.21 -11.73
N PRO A 223 -20.86 -0.55 -11.95
CA PRO A 223 -21.78 -0.89 -10.87
C PRO A 223 -21.48 -2.29 -10.31
N ILE A 224 -21.94 -2.57 -9.09
CA ILE A 224 -21.87 -3.93 -8.52
C ILE A 224 -22.85 -4.84 -9.27
N ARG A 225 -22.31 -5.91 -9.87
CA ARG A 225 -23.06 -6.94 -10.59
C ARG A 225 -22.88 -8.32 -9.97
N ALA A 226 -21.63 -8.68 -9.66
CA ALA A 226 -21.27 -9.98 -9.11
C ALA A 226 -20.16 -9.95 -8.06
N ALA A 227 -19.53 -8.79 -7.82
CA ALA A 227 -18.47 -8.65 -6.82
C ALA A 227 -18.95 -9.04 -5.41
N ARG A 228 -18.19 -9.91 -4.75
CA ARG A 228 -18.46 -10.51 -3.45
C ARG A 228 -17.73 -9.74 -2.34
N ASN A 229 -18.49 -9.25 -1.37
CA ASN A 229 -17.99 -8.51 -0.20
C ASN A 229 -17.03 -7.33 -0.50
N PRO A 230 -17.26 -6.48 -1.52
CA PRO A 230 -16.32 -5.42 -1.87
C PRO A 230 -16.22 -4.30 -0.82
N ARG A 231 -15.01 -3.77 -0.60
CA ARG A 231 -14.74 -2.73 0.42
C ARG A 231 -14.12 -1.47 -0.20
N LEU A 232 -14.97 -0.52 -0.62
CA LEU A 232 -14.53 0.67 -1.36
C LEU A 232 -13.42 1.47 -0.68
N GLU A 233 -13.60 1.84 0.60
CA GLU A 233 -12.61 2.68 1.31
C GLU A 233 -11.25 2.01 1.35
N ALA A 234 -11.27 0.70 1.60
CA ALA A 234 -10.08 -0.09 1.62
C ALA A 234 -9.47 -0.07 0.20
N ASP A 235 -10.18 -0.45 -0.86
CA ASP A 235 -9.60 -0.50 -2.23
C ASP A 235 -9.01 0.84 -2.69
N VAL A 236 -9.59 1.96 -2.26
CA VAL A 236 -9.03 3.30 -2.47
C VAL A 236 -7.66 3.45 -1.79
N THR A 237 -7.50 2.97 -0.56
CA THR A 237 -6.21 2.98 0.15
C THR A 237 -5.16 2.12 -0.56
N ASP A 238 -5.48 0.87 -0.95
CA ASP A 238 -4.55 -0.01 -1.67
C ASP A 238 -4.07 0.63 -2.98
N LEU A 239 -5.01 1.17 -3.76
CA LEU A 239 -4.68 1.86 -5.00
C LEU A 239 -3.84 3.11 -4.75
N GLY A 240 -3.99 3.77 -3.60
CA GLY A 240 -3.12 4.88 -3.18
C GLY A 240 -1.67 4.43 -2.98
N VAL A 241 -1.47 3.39 -2.16
CA VAL A 241 -0.15 2.78 -1.86
C VAL A 241 0.51 2.26 -3.15
N LEU A 242 -0.24 1.53 -3.96
CA LEU A 242 0.25 0.98 -5.23
C LEU A 242 0.69 2.08 -6.21
N ARG A 243 -0.14 3.10 -6.40
CA ARG A 243 0.21 4.23 -7.29
C ARG A 243 1.45 4.96 -6.80
N GLU A 244 1.64 5.05 -5.49
CA GLU A 244 2.85 5.63 -4.91
C GLU A 244 4.09 4.78 -5.22
N ALA A 245 4.05 3.47 -4.99
CA ALA A 245 5.17 2.57 -5.29
C ALA A 245 5.54 2.59 -6.78
N LEU A 246 4.53 2.57 -7.67
CA LEU A 246 4.75 2.65 -9.12
C LEU A 246 5.35 4.01 -9.53
N ALA A 247 4.99 5.10 -8.86
CA ALA A 247 5.51 6.44 -9.16
C ALA A 247 6.98 6.60 -8.76
N THR A 248 7.43 5.90 -7.71
CA THR A 248 8.83 5.87 -7.26
C THR A 248 9.64 4.72 -7.90
N ARG A 249 9.08 4.10 -8.94
CA ARG A 249 9.69 2.98 -9.68
C ARG A 249 10.08 1.79 -8.79
N MET A 250 9.46 1.67 -7.62
CA MET A 250 9.69 0.57 -6.70
C MET A 250 9.28 -0.75 -7.36
N PRO A 251 10.04 -1.84 -7.17
CA PRO A 251 9.60 -3.19 -7.48
C PRO A 251 8.24 -3.50 -6.87
N VAL A 252 7.27 -3.89 -7.71
CA VAL A 252 5.92 -4.26 -7.28
C VAL A 252 5.59 -5.68 -7.74
N LEU A 253 5.10 -6.50 -6.83
CA LEU A 253 4.48 -7.79 -7.12
C LEU A 253 3.03 -7.80 -6.63
N GLY A 254 2.08 -8.12 -7.52
CA GLY A 254 0.68 -8.32 -7.18
C GLY A 254 0.26 -9.76 -7.37
N ILE A 255 -0.30 -10.38 -6.34
CA ILE A 255 -0.79 -11.77 -6.37
C ILE A 255 -2.32 -11.78 -6.35
N CYS A 256 -2.96 -12.51 -7.27
CA CYS A 256 -4.41 -12.64 -7.40
C CYS A 256 -5.13 -11.27 -7.40
N ARG A 257 -5.69 -10.86 -6.26
CA ARG A 257 -6.26 -9.51 -6.09
C ARG A 257 -5.24 -8.39 -6.34
N GLY A 258 -3.98 -8.56 -5.92
CA GLY A 258 -2.90 -7.61 -6.19
C GLY A 258 -2.65 -7.41 -7.69
N HIS A 259 -2.74 -8.47 -8.50
CA HIS A 259 -2.65 -8.39 -9.97
C HIS A 259 -3.76 -7.52 -10.56
N GLN A 260 -4.98 -7.69 -10.06
CA GLN A 260 -6.14 -6.91 -10.50
C GLN A 260 -6.01 -5.43 -10.11
N LEU A 261 -5.48 -5.13 -8.92
CA LEU A 261 -5.16 -3.76 -8.50
C LEU A 261 -4.14 -3.08 -9.41
N ILE A 262 -3.11 -3.79 -9.89
CA ILE A 262 -2.15 -3.26 -10.87
C ILE A 262 -2.87 -2.84 -12.15
N ASN A 263 -3.78 -3.68 -12.66
CA ASN A 263 -4.60 -3.37 -13.82
C ASN A 263 -5.43 -2.09 -13.61
N ILE A 264 -6.14 -2.01 -12.49
CA ILE A 264 -7.01 -0.88 -12.14
C ILE A 264 -6.22 0.41 -11.88
N ALA A 265 -5.03 0.32 -11.27
CA ALA A 265 -4.15 1.47 -11.05
C ALA A 265 -3.74 2.12 -12.38
N ARG A 266 -3.71 1.36 -13.48
CA ARG A 266 -3.47 1.82 -14.85
C ARG A 266 -4.76 2.08 -15.65
N GLY A 267 -5.93 2.05 -15.03
CA GLY A 267 -7.23 2.40 -15.64
C GLY A 267 -7.93 1.25 -16.37
N GLY A 268 -7.51 0.00 -16.12
CA GLY A 268 -8.19 -1.19 -16.58
C GLY A 268 -9.48 -1.50 -15.81
N THR A 269 -10.20 -2.53 -16.24
CA THR A 269 -11.43 -3.05 -15.61
C THR A 269 -11.33 -4.55 -15.37
N LEU A 270 -12.32 -5.10 -14.64
CA LEU A 270 -12.43 -6.52 -14.35
C LEU A 270 -13.77 -7.08 -14.86
N HIS A 271 -13.76 -8.36 -15.17
CA HIS A 271 -14.95 -9.22 -15.09
C HIS A 271 -15.21 -9.52 -13.62
N GLN A 272 -16.41 -9.22 -13.13
CA GLN A 272 -16.75 -9.39 -11.72
C GLN A 272 -17.02 -10.85 -11.34
N ASP A 273 -17.30 -11.69 -12.33
CA ASP A 273 -17.38 -13.14 -12.19
C ASP A 273 -17.05 -13.81 -13.53
N LEU A 274 -16.31 -14.92 -13.51
CA LEU A 274 -15.93 -15.69 -14.70
C LEU A 274 -17.15 -16.23 -15.46
N SER A 275 -18.31 -16.37 -14.81
CA SER A 275 -19.56 -16.73 -15.48
C SER A 275 -20.03 -15.67 -16.49
N GLU A 276 -19.58 -14.41 -16.38
CA GLU A 276 -19.86 -13.35 -17.35
C GLU A 276 -19.25 -13.64 -18.73
N ILE A 277 -18.17 -14.43 -18.75
CA ILE A 277 -17.44 -14.84 -19.96
C ILE A 277 -17.59 -16.34 -20.27
N GLY A 278 -18.46 -17.04 -19.54
CA GLY A 278 -18.74 -18.46 -19.78
C GLY A 278 -17.72 -19.45 -19.21
N HIS A 279 -16.77 -19.00 -18.40
CA HIS A 279 -15.82 -19.86 -17.70
C HIS A 279 -16.43 -20.26 -16.34
N ARG A 280 -16.75 -21.55 -16.15
CA ARG A 280 -17.47 -22.00 -14.94
C ARG A 280 -16.68 -22.91 -13.99
N ASP A 281 -15.68 -23.66 -14.46
CA ASP A 281 -15.19 -24.81 -13.66
C ASP A 281 -13.67 -24.94 -13.47
N ASP A 282 -12.81 -24.25 -14.24
CA ASP A 282 -11.35 -24.55 -14.22
C ASP A 282 -10.51 -23.67 -13.26
N HIS A 283 -11.09 -22.62 -12.66
CA HIS A 283 -10.34 -21.62 -11.89
C HIS A 283 -10.65 -21.54 -10.39
N SER A 284 -11.56 -22.38 -9.90
CA SER A 284 -11.99 -22.44 -8.49
C SER A 284 -11.17 -23.40 -7.60
N GLY A 285 -10.08 -23.97 -8.12
CA GLY A 285 -9.17 -24.83 -7.35
C GLY A 285 -8.31 -25.73 -8.24
N GLY A 286 -7.18 -26.21 -7.71
CA GLY A 286 -6.25 -27.09 -8.41
C GLY A 286 -5.13 -26.33 -9.12
N THR A 287 -4.52 -26.98 -10.13
CA THR A 287 -3.43 -26.39 -10.92
C THR A 287 -3.74 -26.44 -12.41
N HIS A 288 -3.34 -25.43 -13.16
CA HIS A 288 -3.47 -25.40 -14.61
C HIS A 288 -2.17 -24.92 -15.28
N ALA A 289 -2.06 -25.14 -16.58
CA ALA A 289 -0.90 -24.71 -17.36
C ALA A 289 -1.08 -23.30 -17.92
N ILE A 290 -0.06 -22.47 -17.78
CA ILE A 290 0.03 -21.13 -18.37
C ILE A 290 1.13 -21.07 -19.43
N GLY A 291 0.94 -20.24 -20.44
CA GLY A 291 1.96 -19.92 -21.44
C GLY A 291 2.42 -18.47 -21.31
N THR A 292 3.74 -18.24 -21.39
CA THR A 292 4.31 -16.90 -21.29
C THR A 292 4.77 -16.35 -22.64
N ALA A 293 4.51 -15.07 -22.88
CA ALA A 293 4.85 -14.38 -24.13
C ALA A 293 6.36 -14.13 -24.24
N ALA A 294 6.95 -14.44 -25.40
CA ALA A 294 8.38 -14.23 -25.64
C ALA A 294 8.81 -12.75 -25.45
N GLY A 295 10.03 -12.53 -24.97
CA GLY A 295 10.57 -11.18 -24.78
C GLY A 295 10.07 -10.43 -23.54
N THR A 296 9.24 -11.07 -22.70
CA THR A 296 8.72 -10.49 -21.45
C THR A 296 9.57 -10.86 -20.24
N LEU A 297 9.47 -10.06 -19.16
CA LEU A 297 10.05 -10.40 -17.86
C LEU A 297 9.47 -11.72 -17.34
N SER A 298 8.16 -11.91 -17.50
CA SER A 298 7.46 -13.14 -17.13
C SER A 298 8.04 -14.38 -17.82
N ARG A 299 8.38 -14.30 -19.12
CA ARG A 299 9.08 -15.38 -19.85
C ARG A 299 10.47 -15.66 -19.32
N ARG A 300 11.22 -14.62 -18.94
CA ARG A 300 12.57 -14.75 -18.38
C ARG A 300 12.53 -15.46 -17.03
N ILE A 301 11.55 -15.12 -16.18
CA ILE A 301 11.39 -15.67 -14.83
C ILE A 301 10.82 -17.09 -14.89
N LEU A 302 9.69 -17.28 -15.55
CA LEU A 302 8.91 -18.52 -15.45
C LEU A 302 9.29 -19.55 -16.52
N GLY A 303 10.00 -19.14 -17.57
CA GLY A 303 10.20 -19.96 -18.76
C GLY A 303 8.95 -20.00 -19.63
N ALA A 304 8.92 -20.87 -20.63
CA ALA A 304 7.89 -20.85 -21.69
C ALA A 304 6.48 -21.23 -21.25
N ARG A 305 6.41 -22.17 -20.29
CA ARG A 305 5.20 -22.70 -19.70
C ARG A 305 5.46 -22.97 -18.23
N ALA A 306 4.44 -22.81 -17.42
CA ALA A 306 4.46 -23.17 -16.01
C ALA A 306 3.13 -23.82 -15.62
N ALA A 307 3.14 -24.67 -14.59
CA ALA A 307 1.94 -25.12 -13.92
C ALA A 307 1.76 -24.28 -12.66
N VAL A 308 0.55 -23.75 -12.45
CA VAL A 308 0.28 -22.77 -11.38
C VAL A 308 -1.05 -23.08 -10.69
N PRO A 309 -1.15 -22.84 -9.37
CA PRO A 309 -2.39 -23.05 -8.63
C PRO A 309 -3.36 -21.90 -8.82
N THR A 310 -4.63 -22.24 -9.00
CA THR A 310 -5.69 -21.28 -9.31
C THR A 310 -6.74 -21.24 -8.22
N LEU A 311 -7.10 -20.03 -7.80
CA LEU A 311 -8.20 -19.78 -6.88
C LEU A 311 -8.74 -18.37 -7.10
N HIS A 312 -9.60 -18.19 -8.11
CA HIS A 312 -10.24 -16.91 -8.36
C HIS A 312 -11.51 -17.08 -9.18
N HIS A 313 -12.40 -16.10 -9.05
CA HIS A 313 -13.60 -15.99 -9.89
C HIS A 313 -13.71 -14.62 -10.58
N GLN A 314 -12.78 -13.70 -10.33
CA GLN A 314 -12.65 -12.45 -11.09
C GLN A 314 -11.48 -12.55 -12.06
N ALA A 315 -11.50 -11.74 -13.12
CA ALA A 315 -10.42 -11.66 -14.09
C ALA A 315 -10.30 -10.28 -14.70
N VAL A 316 -9.16 -9.98 -15.32
CA VAL A 316 -8.96 -8.75 -16.10
C VAL A 316 -9.89 -8.76 -17.33
N ASP A 317 -10.65 -7.69 -17.49
CA ASP A 317 -11.50 -7.41 -18.67
C ASP A 317 -10.74 -6.50 -19.64
N ARG A 318 -10.73 -5.19 -19.37
CA ARG A 318 -9.92 -4.24 -20.13
C ARG A 318 -8.56 -4.06 -19.48
N LEU A 319 -7.51 -4.26 -20.25
CA LEU A 319 -6.14 -4.01 -19.81
C LEU A 319 -5.89 -2.51 -19.57
N GLY A 320 -5.21 -2.21 -18.47
CA GLY A 320 -4.77 -0.88 -18.09
C GLY A 320 -3.67 -0.33 -19.00
N ARG A 321 -3.56 1.01 -19.06
CA ARG A 321 -2.66 1.71 -19.98
C ARG A 321 -1.18 1.42 -19.69
N GLY A 322 -0.49 0.97 -20.73
CA GLY A 322 0.94 0.67 -20.70
C GLY A 322 1.29 -0.61 -19.95
N LEU A 323 0.30 -1.44 -19.61
CA LEU A 323 0.53 -2.82 -19.21
C LEU A 323 0.61 -3.71 -20.46
N THR A 324 1.31 -4.82 -20.33
CA THR A 324 1.38 -5.89 -21.33
C THR A 324 0.85 -7.17 -20.71
N VAL A 325 -0.01 -7.90 -21.43
CA VAL A 325 -0.37 -9.28 -21.05
C VAL A 325 0.82 -10.17 -21.35
N THR A 326 1.31 -10.87 -20.33
CA THR A 326 2.56 -11.63 -20.44
C THR A 326 2.40 -13.11 -20.16
N SER A 327 1.25 -13.51 -19.62
CA SER A 327 0.87 -14.90 -19.49
C SER A 327 -0.63 -15.08 -19.66
N THR A 328 -1.02 -16.17 -20.29
CA THR A 328 -2.44 -16.59 -20.39
C THR A 328 -2.59 -18.08 -20.10
N ALA A 329 -3.77 -18.47 -19.61
CA ALA A 329 -4.22 -19.85 -19.57
C ALA A 329 -4.61 -20.34 -20.99
N SER A 330 -4.89 -21.64 -21.13
CA SER A 330 -5.23 -22.27 -22.42
C SER A 330 -6.53 -21.78 -23.04
N ASP A 331 -7.43 -21.29 -22.19
CA ASP A 331 -8.73 -20.73 -22.55
C ASP A 331 -8.67 -19.22 -22.88
N GLY A 332 -7.46 -18.63 -22.83
CA GLY A 332 -7.20 -17.24 -23.15
C GLY A 332 -7.29 -16.28 -21.96
N LEU A 333 -7.59 -16.78 -20.75
CA LEU A 333 -7.67 -15.93 -19.56
C LEU A 333 -6.31 -15.31 -19.23
N ILE A 334 -6.32 -14.04 -18.86
CA ILE A 334 -5.09 -13.31 -18.50
C ILE A 334 -4.60 -13.79 -17.14
N GLU A 335 -3.40 -14.36 -17.12
CA GLU A 335 -2.78 -14.95 -15.92
C GLU A 335 -1.61 -14.13 -15.39
N ALA A 336 -1.01 -13.28 -16.24
CA ALA A 336 -0.04 -12.29 -15.79
C ALA A 336 -0.04 -11.04 -16.65
N VAL A 337 0.23 -9.91 -16.00
CA VAL A 337 0.51 -8.62 -16.63
C VAL A 337 1.78 -8.03 -16.08
N GLU A 338 2.49 -7.25 -16.88
CA GLU A 338 3.63 -6.45 -16.41
C GLU A 338 3.63 -5.04 -16.99
N ASP A 339 4.23 -4.09 -16.28
CA ASP A 339 4.53 -2.75 -16.79
C ASP A 339 5.98 -2.68 -17.30
N PRO A 340 6.23 -2.78 -18.62
CA PRO A 340 7.59 -2.87 -19.16
C PRO A 340 8.42 -1.59 -19.00
N ARG A 341 7.83 -0.49 -18.49
CA ARG A 341 8.53 0.77 -18.23
C ARG A 341 9.22 0.79 -16.86
N LEU A 342 8.90 -0.19 -16.02
CA LEU A 342 9.45 -0.34 -14.68
C LEU A 342 10.37 -1.56 -14.62
N PRO A 343 11.42 -1.54 -13.76
CA PRO A 343 12.33 -2.67 -13.65
C PRO A 343 11.62 -3.97 -13.24
N PHE A 344 10.66 -3.86 -12.32
CA PHE A 344 9.84 -4.96 -11.86
C PHE A 344 8.47 -4.44 -11.43
N ALA A 345 7.43 -4.71 -12.23
CA ALA A 345 6.05 -4.42 -11.88
C ALA A 345 5.18 -5.51 -12.49
N VAL A 346 5.03 -6.60 -11.76
CA VAL A 346 4.42 -7.85 -12.24
C VAL A 346 3.18 -8.14 -11.41
N GLY A 347 2.08 -8.47 -12.07
CA GLY A 347 0.89 -9.03 -11.44
C GLY A 347 0.64 -10.43 -11.96
N VAL A 348 0.45 -11.41 -11.09
CA VAL A 348 0.01 -12.77 -11.44
C VAL A 348 -1.36 -13.08 -10.84
N GLN A 349 -2.24 -13.74 -11.60
CA GLN A 349 -3.60 -14.06 -11.16
C GLN A 349 -3.64 -15.32 -10.27
N TRP A 350 -2.71 -16.25 -10.48
CA TRP A 350 -2.46 -17.43 -9.66
C TRP A 350 -1.75 -17.10 -8.34
N HIS A 351 -1.70 -18.09 -7.44
CA HIS A 351 -1.16 -17.95 -6.09
C HIS A 351 0.29 -18.48 -5.98
N ALA A 352 1.26 -17.58 -6.07
CA ALA A 352 2.69 -17.93 -6.08
C ALA A 352 3.24 -18.40 -4.74
N GLU A 353 2.55 -18.05 -3.66
CA GLU A 353 2.86 -18.38 -2.28
C GLU A 353 2.47 -19.82 -1.90
N LEU A 354 1.61 -20.48 -2.69
CA LEU A 354 1.14 -21.82 -2.39
C LEU A 354 2.22 -22.89 -2.73
N PRO A 355 2.33 -23.98 -1.95
CA PRO A 355 3.28 -25.06 -2.20
C PRO A 355 3.19 -25.68 -3.61
N GLU A 356 1.99 -25.75 -4.16
CA GLU A 356 1.70 -26.25 -5.52
C GLU A 356 2.40 -25.42 -6.61
N ALA A 357 2.74 -24.16 -6.32
CA ALA A 357 3.52 -23.29 -7.19
C ALA A 357 5.04 -23.47 -7.06
N SER A 358 5.56 -24.45 -6.31
CA SER A 358 6.95 -24.51 -5.83
C SER A 358 8.07 -24.07 -6.80
N ASP A 359 8.03 -24.45 -8.08
CA ASP A 359 9.01 -23.99 -9.08
C ASP A 359 8.72 -22.58 -9.60
N ALA A 360 7.49 -22.30 -10.03
CA ALA A 360 7.08 -21.00 -10.57
C ALA A 360 7.14 -19.90 -9.50
N GLY A 361 6.62 -20.18 -8.31
CA GLY A 361 6.63 -19.31 -7.14
C GLY A 361 8.04 -19.01 -6.65
N ARG A 362 8.94 -20.00 -6.61
CA ARG A 362 10.36 -19.77 -6.27
C ARG A 362 11.02 -18.83 -7.27
N ARG A 363 10.89 -19.08 -8.58
CA ARG A 363 11.49 -18.22 -9.61
C ARG A 363 10.94 -16.80 -9.57
N LEU A 364 9.63 -16.64 -9.35
CA LEU A 364 9.00 -15.32 -9.22
C LEU A 364 9.54 -14.56 -8.01
N ARG A 365 9.70 -15.24 -6.88
CA ARG A 365 10.35 -14.67 -5.69
C ARG A 365 11.81 -14.29 -5.98
N ASP A 366 12.59 -15.15 -6.61
CA ASP A 366 14.00 -14.86 -6.92
C ASP A 366 14.12 -13.62 -7.83
N GLY A 367 13.20 -13.45 -8.79
CA GLY A 367 13.10 -12.23 -9.59
C GLY A 367 12.74 -10.97 -8.77
N LEU A 368 11.88 -11.10 -7.75
CA LEU A 368 11.58 -10.02 -6.81
C LEU A 368 12.81 -9.67 -5.94
N VAL A 369 13.55 -10.67 -5.47
CA VAL A 369 14.79 -10.51 -4.69
C VAL A 369 15.80 -9.70 -5.49
N GLU A 370 16.08 -10.10 -6.73
CA GLU A 370 17.00 -9.36 -7.63
C GLU A 370 16.57 -7.90 -7.80
N ALA A 371 15.28 -7.67 -8.06
CA ALA A 371 14.73 -6.33 -8.23
C ALA A 371 14.81 -5.48 -6.94
N ALA A 372 14.54 -6.08 -5.78
CA ALA A 372 14.61 -5.42 -4.49
C ALA A 372 16.05 -5.01 -4.14
N HIS A 373 17.04 -5.87 -4.40
CA HIS A 373 18.45 -5.54 -4.23
C HIS A 373 18.89 -4.40 -5.15
N ALA A 374 18.50 -4.43 -6.43
CA ALA A 374 18.81 -3.37 -7.37
C ALA A 374 18.20 -2.02 -6.94
N HIS A 375 16.98 -2.05 -6.38
CA HIS A 375 16.29 -0.85 -5.87
C HIS A 375 16.80 -0.38 -4.50
N ALA A 376 17.43 -1.26 -3.71
CA ALA A 376 18.08 -0.92 -2.46
C ALA A 376 19.45 -0.28 -2.66
N GLY A 377 20.19 -0.73 -3.66
CA GLY A 377 21.54 -0.27 -3.96
C GLY A 377 21.63 0.78 -5.06
N ILE A 378 20.57 1.56 -5.34
CA ILE A 378 20.44 2.48 -6.49
C ILE A 378 21.81 3.06 -6.90
N GLN A 379 22.42 2.49 -7.95
CA GLN A 379 23.54 3.13 -8.63
C GLN A 379 23.01 4.39 -9.32
N PRO A 380 23.74 5.52 -9.27
CA PRO A 380 23.39 6.65 -10.12
C PRO A 380 23.43 6.15 -11.57
N LEU A 381 22.39 6.46 -12.35
CA LEU A 381 22.39 6.28 -13.79
C LEU A 381 23.69 6.88 -14.33
N ALA A 382 24.59 6.03 -14.81
CA ALA A 382 25.71 6.47 -15.63
C ALA A 382 25.11 7.22 -16.83
N ALA A 383 25.60 8.44 -17.03
CA ALA A 383 25.17 9.37 -18.07
C ALA A 383 25.47 8.85 -19.48
#